data_AF-A0A059F3H8-F1
#
_entry.id   AF-A0A059F3H8-F1
#
_cell.length_a   1.000
_cell.length_b   1.000
_cell.length_c   1.000
_cell.angle_alpha   90.00
_cell.angle_beta   90.00
_cell.angle_gamma   90.00
#
_symmetry.space_group_name_H-M   'P 1'
#
loop_
_entity.id
_entity.type
_entity.pdbx_description
1 polymer ?
#
loop_
_entity_poly.entity_id
_entity_poly.type
_entity_poly.pdbx_seq_one_letter_code
_entity_poly.pdbx_strand_id
1 'polypeptide(L)'
;MLSQSVKSHKGRVAKEQSWALTIVDTNSSPSKGYCKVVLKRDALILIPIILQVVRPDSIIYSDEWPAYKALAKDNFLHHTITHKYNFVDPVSGVHTQNVESFDNKLKLFIKKQRGCRFDKRDDLCKFFIFLDYFKKMPFSSI
;
A
#
# COMPACT_ATOMS: atom_id res chain seq x y z
N MET A 1 4.08 -6.38 -2.47
CA MET A 1 4.97 -7.40 -1.85
C MET A 1 6.30 -6.74 -1.54
N LEU A 2 6.84 -6.90 -0.32
CA LEU A 2 8.10 -6.27 0.09
C LEU A 2 9.30 -7.18 -0.16
N SER A 3 9.08 -8.49 -0.16
CA SER A 3 10.03 -9.49 -0.64
C SER A 3 9.84 -9.77 -2.14
N GLN A 4 10.89 -10.23 -2.83
CA GLN A 4 10.78 -10.64 -4.23
C GLN A 4 9.80 -11.82 -4.38
N SER A 5 8.75 -11.64 -5.18
CA SER A 5 7.92 -12.75 -5.68
C SER A 5 8.66 -13.46 -6.80
N VAL A 6 8.65 -14.79 -6.79
CA VAL A 6 8.97 -15.57 -7.99
C VAL A 6 7.88 -15.34 -9.03
N LYS A 7 8.27 -14.82 -10.20
CA LYS A 7 7.40 -14.76 -11.38
C LYS A 7 7.70 -15.97 -12.27
N SER A 8 6.67 -16.58 -12.84
CA SER A 8 6.81 -17.71 -13.78
C SER A 8 7.53 -18.95 -13.21
N HIS A 9 7.40 -19.22 -11.90
CA HIS A 9 8.07 -20.32 -11.19
C HIS A 9 9.62 -20.30 -11.29
N LYS A 10 10.22 -19.17 -11.67
CA LYS A 10 11.68 -19.01 -11.80
C LYS A 10 12.24 -18.01 -10.79
N GLY A 11 13.31 -18.41 -10.11
CA GLY A 11 14.06 -17.57 -9.16
C GLY A 11 13.97 -18.05 -7.71
N ARG A 12 14.69 -17.36 -6.80
CA ARG A 12 14.69 -17.67 -5.37
C ARG A 12 13.63 -16.85 -4.65
N VAL A 13 12.80 -17.53 -3.86
CA VAL A 13 11.86 -16.90 -2.94
C VAL A 13 12.61 -16.55 -1.65
N ALA A 14 12.35 -15.38 -1.08
CA ALA A 14 12.84 -15.06 0.26
C ALA A 14 12.24 -16.03 1.28
N LYS A 15 13.06 -16.66 2.13
CA LYS A 15 12.59 -17.59 3.17
C LYS A 15 11.52 -16.95 4.07
N GLU A 16 11.70 -15.67 4.38
CA GLU A 16 10.75 -14.87 5.16
C GLU A 16 10.04 -13.87 4.24
N GLN A 17 8.89 -14.28 3.71
CA GLN A 17 8.04 -13.41 2.91
C GLN A 17 7.34 -12.39 3.79
N SER A 18 7.24 -11.17 3.29
CA SER A 18 6.33 -10.18 3.86
C SER A 18 5.67 -9.34 2.78
N TRP A 19 4.48 -8.87 3.10
CA TRP A 19 3.69 -8.00 2.25
C TRP A 19 3.69 -6.59 2.80
N ALA A 20 3.36 -5.63 1.95
CA ALA A 20 3.00 -4.29 2.38
C ALA A 20 1.53 -4.11 2.08
N LEU A 21 0.77 -3.66 3.08
CA LEU A 21 -0.46 -2.93 2.83
C LEU A 21 -0.07 -1.51 2.42
N THR A 22 -0.62 -1.02 1.32
CA THR A 22 -0.44 0.36 0.86
C THR A 22 -1.79 1.07 0.77
N ILE A 23 -1.84 2.30 1.26
CA ILE A 23 -3.03 3.15 1.29
C ILE A 23 -2.60 4.50 0.75
N VAL A 24 -3.41 5.14 -0.09
CA VAL A 24 -3.12 6.48 -0.60
C VAL A 24 -4.33 7.39 -0.40
N ASP A 25 -4.11 8.50 0.29
CA ASP A 25 -5.04 9.60 0.39
C ASP A 25 -4.89 10.52 -0.82
N THR A 26 -5.98 10.66 -1.58
CA THR A 26 -6.05 11.44 -2.81
C THR A 26 -6.64 12.83 -2.59
N ASN A 27 -6.96 13.22 -1.35
CA ASN A 27 -7.52 14.53 -1.02
C ASN A 27 -6.47 15.65 -0.98
N SER A 28 -5.20 15.34 -1.28
CA SER A 28 -4.14 16.33 -1.42
C SER A 28 -3.39 16.19 -2.74
N SER A 29 -2.78 17.30 -3.20
CA SER A 29 -1.85 17.30 -4.33
C SER A 29 -0.45 17.75 -3.87
N PRO A 30 0.56 16.88 -3.94
CA PRO A 30 0.47 15.47 -4.34
C PRO A 30 -0.29 14.62 -3.31
N SER A 31 -0.71 13.43 -3.75
CA SER A 31 -1.33 12.42 -2.89
C SER A 31 -0.36 11.93 -1.81
N LYS A 32 -0.90 11.54 -0.67
CA LYS A 32 -0.13 11.10 0.50
C LYS A 32 -0.28 9.60 0.68
N GLY A 33 0.82 8.87 0.69
CA GLY A 33 0.80 7.42 0.83
C GLY A 33 1.21 6.94 2.22
N TYR A 34 0.66 5.80 2.59
CA TYR A 34 0.99 5.04 3.78
C TYR A 34 1.34 3.61 3.39
N CYS A 35 2.33 3.02 4.05
CA CYS A 35 2.61 1.59 3.92
C CYS A 35 2.92 0.93 5.27
N LYS A 36 2.53 -0.33 5.41
CA LYS A 36 2.85 -1.12 6.61
C LYS A 36 3.18 -2.55 6.24
N VAL A 37 4.21 -3.10 6.87
CA VAL A 37 4.56 -4.51 6.73
C VAL A 37 3.48 -5.36 7.36
N VAL A 38 3.01 -6.35 6.61
CA VAL A 38 2.06 -7.36 7.11
C VAL A 38 2.59 -8.76 6.79
N LEU A 39 2.48 -9.65 7.79
CA LEU A 39 2.96 -11.03 7.71
C LEU A 39 1.92 -11.99 7.17
N LYS A 40 0.65 -11.57 7.19
CA LYS A 40 -0.47 -12.27 6.57
C LYS A 40 -1.34 -11.22 5.90
N ARG A 41 -2.05 -11.63 4.87
CA ARG A 41 -2.95 -10.76 4.11
C ARG A 41 -4.41 -11.18 4.28
N ASP A 42 -4.74 -11.66 5.46
CA ASP A 42 -6.10 -12.00 5.86
C ASP A 42 -6.85 -10.75 6.34
N ALA A 43 -8.18 -10.78 6.22
CA ALA A 43 -9.04 -9.68 6.66
C ALA A 43 -8.82 -9.33 8.15
N LEU A 44 -8.59 -10.36 8.99
CA LEU A 44 -8.32 -10.21 10.41
C LEU A 44 -7.10 -9.34 10.73
N ILE A 45 -6.12 -9.27 9.82
CA ILE A 45 -4.94 -8.41 9.98
C ILE A 45 -5.12 -7.08 9.23
N LEU A 46 -5.68 -7.09 8.03
CA LEU A 46 -5.77 -5.89 7.20
C LEU A 46 -6.81 -4.89 7.70
N ILE A 47 -7.99 -5.36 8.10
CA ILE A 47 -9.12 -4.49 8.47
C ILE A 47 -8.79 -3.63 9.70
N PRO A 48 -8.24 -4.17 10.80
CA PRO A 48 -7.86 -3.34 11.95
C PRO A 48 -6.80 -2.27 11.61
N ILE A 49 -5.87 -2.58 10.70
CA ILE A 49 -4.86 -1.62 10.26
C ILE A 49 -5.52 -0.48 9.46
N ILE A 50 -6.44 -0.81 8.55
CA ILE A 50 -7.18 0.18 7.77
C ILE A 50 -7.98 1.10 8.71
N LEU A 51 -8.71 0.53 9.67
CA LEU A 51 -9.49 1.29 10.66
C LEU A 51 -8.65 2.23 11.53
N GLN A 52 -7.39 1.88 11.81
CA GLN A 52 -6.47 2.73 12.57
C GLN A 52 -5.91 3.89 11.77
N VAL A 53 -5.77 3.73 10.46
CA VAL A 53 -5.05 4.68 9.58
C VAL A 53 -6.02 5.58 8.82
N VAL A 54 -7.16 5.04 8.40
CA VAL A 54 -8.18 5.76 7.63
C VAL A 54 -9.18 6.37 8.60
N ARG A 55 -9.45 7.67 8.41
CA ARG A 55 -10.43 8.39 9.21
C ARG A 55 -11.83 7.76 9.02
N PRO A 56 -12.61 7.54 10.08
CA PRO A 56 -14.01 7.10 9.97
C PRO A 56 -14.82 7.95 8.98
N ASP A 57 -15.83 7.35 8.35
CA ASP A 57 -16.69 7.98 7.33
C ASP A 57 -15.97 8.38 6.03
N SER A 58 -14.71 7.97 5.84
CA SER A 58 -14.02 8.15 4.56
C SER A 58 -14.59 7.22 3.48
N ILE A 59 -14.44 7.63 2.22
CA ILE A 59 -14.72 6.78 1.07
C ILE A 59 -13.46 5.95 0.77
N ILE A 60 -13.58 4.63 0.79
CA ILE A 60 -12.49 3.71 0.48
C ILE A 60 -12.75 3.06 -0.87
N TYR A 61 -11.76 3.15 -1.76
CA TYR A 61 -11.73 2.39 -3.00
C TYR A 61 -10.69 1.27 -2.89
N SER A 62 -11.11 0.03 -3.10
CA SER A 62 -10.21 -1.13 -3.13
C SER A 62 -10.45 -2.01 -4.35
N ASP A 63 -9.58 -3.00 -4.56
CA ASP A 63 -9.89 -4.11 -5.45
C ASP A 63 -11.05 -4.96 -4.89
N GLU A 64 -11.58 -5.88 -5.70
CA GLU A 64 -12.67 -6.80 -5.33
C GLU A 64 -12.25 -7.93 -4.39
N TRP A 65 -11.17 -7.76 -3.62
CA TRP A 65 -10.68 -8.83 -2.80
C TRP A 65 -11.63 -9.14 -1.64
N PRO A 66 -12.07 -10.41 -1.42
CA PRO A 66 -13.09 -10.73 -0.42
C PRO A 66 -12.75 -10.29 1.00
N ALA A 67 -11.47 -10.14 1.32
CA ALA A 67 -11.02 -9.67 2.63
C ALA A 67 -11.54 -8.26 2.97
N TYR A 68 -11.77 -7.41 1.96
CA TYR A 68 -12.22 -6.03 2.16
C TYR A 68 -13.73 -5.89 2.29
N LYS A 69 -14.52 -6.95 2.08
CA LYS A 69 -15.99 -6.91 2.26
C LYS A 69 -16.41 -6.50 3.66
N ALA A 70 -15.55 -6.69 4.67
CA ALA A 70 -15.81 -6.26 6.03
C ALA A 70 -15.83 -4.72 6.18
N LEU A 71 -15.14 -3.96 5.30
CA LEU A 71 -15.09 -2.50 5.38
C LEU A 71 -16.47 -1.86 5.23
N ALA A 72 -17.35 -2.46 4.43
CA ALA A 72 -18.72 -1.99 4.27
C ALA A 72 -19.56 -2.08 5.57
N LYS A 73 -19.11 -2.87 6.56
CA LYS A 73 -19.79 -3.02 7.86
C LYS A 73 -19.27 -2.04 8.92
N ASP A 74 -18.11 -1.43 8.71
CA ASP A 74 -17.36 -0.69 9.74
C ASP A 74 -17.42 0.83 9.54
N ASN A 75 -18.57 1.38 9.14
CA ASN A 75 -18.81 2.82 8.90
C ASN A 75 -17.97 3.47 7.78
N PHE A 76 -17.54 2.70 6.77
CA PHE A 76 -16.95 3.26 5.56
C PHE A 76 -17.90 3.17 4.38
N LEU A 77 -17.88 4.20 3.53
CA LEU A 77 -18.42 4.07 2.17
C LEU A 77 -17.37 3.32 1.34
N HIS A 78 -17.59 2.02 1.18
CA HIS A 78 -16.67 1.14 0.46
C HIS A 78 -17.15 0.92 -0.98
N HIS A 79 -16.28 1.26 -1.92
CA HIS A 79 -16.44 0.96 -3.34
C HIS A 79 -15.33 0.03 -3.82
N THR A 80 -15.69 -0.89 -4.71
CA THR A 80 -14.74 -1.84 -5.31
C THR A 80 -14.55 -1.54 -6.78
N ILE A 81 -13.30 -1.64 -7.25
CA ILE A 81 -12.95 -1.42 -8.66
C ILE A 81 -12.61 -2.76 -9.30
N THR A 82 -13.34 -3.11 -10.35
CA THR A 82 -13.13 -4.34 -11.13
C THR A 82 -12.09 -4.12 -12.23
N HIS A 83 -10.85 -4.52 -11.98
CA HIS A 83 -9.75 -4.40 -12.97
C HIS A 83 -9.93 -5.23 -14.26
N LYS A 84 -10.95 -6.08 -14.34
CA LYS A 84 -11.18 -6.95 -15.50
C LYS A 84 -11.71 -6.18 -16.72
N TYR A 85 -12.43 -5.08 -16.50
CA TYR A 85 -13.21 -4.43 -17.56
C TYR A 85 -12.73 -3.02 -17.89
N ASN A 86 -12.34 -2.23 -16.88
CA ASN A 86 -11.94 -0.83 -17.08
C ASN A 86 -10.76 -0.46 -16.17
N PHE A 87 -9.80 0.30 -16.69
CA PHE A 87 -8.67 0.86 -15.92
C PHE A 87 -9.07 2.09 -15.08
N VAL A 88 -10.13 2.76 -15.51
CA VAL A 88 -10.79 3.88 -14.85
C VAL A 88 -12.27 3.53 -14.84
N ASP A 89 -12.93 3.60 -13.69
CA ASP A 89 -14.37 3.35 -13.64
C ASP A 89 -15.10 4.42 -14.49
N PRO A 90 -15.89 4.03 -15.51
CA PRO A 90 -16.44 4.98 -16.48
C PRO A 90 -17.57 5.85 -15.91
N VAL A 91 -18.14 5.48 -14.76
CA VAL A 91 -19.26 6.21 -14.12
C VAL A 91 -18.73 7.22 -13.11
N SER A 92 -17.83 6.78 -12.23
CA SER A 92 -17.27 7.59 -11.14
C SER A 92 -15.95 8.28 -11.51
N GLY A 93 -15.29 7.85 -12.59
CA GLY A 93 -13.95 8.32 -12.97
C GLY A 93 -12.83 7.83 -12.04
N VAL A 94 -13.14 6.97 -11.08
CA VAL A 94 -12.18 6.55 -10.05
C VAL A 94 -11.22 5.50 -10.59
N HIS A 95 -9.96 5.60 -10.16
CA HIS A 95 -8.91 4.66 -10.54
C HIS A 95 -7.92 4.42 -9.38
N THR A 96 -7.24 3.27 -9.38
CA THR A 96 -6.24 2.92 -8.36
C THR A 96 -4.81 3.36 -8.72
N GLN A 97 -4.61 4.11 -9.82
CA GLN A 97 -3.28 4.52 -10.31
C GLN A 97 -2.43 5.25 -9.25
N ASN A 98 -3.05 6.01 -8.35
CA ASN A 98 -2.34 6.66 -7.24
C ASN A 98 -1.67 5.63 -6.32
N VAL A 99 -2.38 4.55 -6.00
CA VAL A 99 -1.85 3.42 -5.22
C VAL A 99 -0.76 2.72 -6.03
N GLU A 100 -0.96 2.43 -7.31
CA GLU A 100 0.04 1.77 -8.17
C GLU A 100 1.35 2.56 -8.26
N SER A 101 1.25 3.89 -8.43
CA SER A 101 2.37 4.80 -8.45
C SER A 101 3.13 4.79 -7.12
N PHE A 102 2.42 4.85 -6.00
CA PHE A 102 3.03 4.75 -4.66
C PHE A 102 3.72 3.41 -4.43
N ASP A 103 3.08 2.32 -4.86
CA ASP A 103 3.62 0.97 -4.83
C ASP A 103 4.93 0.86 -5.62
N ASN A 104 5.01 1.53 -6.78
CA ASN A 104 6.22 1.59 -7.59
C ASN A 104 7.33 2.38 -6.88
N LYS A 105 7.02 3.54 -6.28
CA LYS A 105 7.98 4.32 -5.48
C LYS A 105 8.57 3.47 -4.34
N LEU A 106 7.74 2.76 -3.60
CA LEU A 106 8.16 1.87 -2.51
C LEU A 106 9.07 0.74 -3.02
N LYS A 107 8.70 0.08 -4.13
CA LYS A 107 9.52 -0.99 -4.74
C LYS A 107 10.89 -0.48 -5.18
N LEU A 108 10.94 0.69 -5.82
CA LEU A 108 12.20 1.32 -6.23
C LEU A 108 13.07 1.69 -5.03
N PHE A 109 12.46 2.23 -3.97
CA PHE A 109 13.15 2.57 -2.73
C PHE A 109 13.80 1.34 -2.10
N ILE A 110 13.06 0.24 -1.95
CA ILE A 110 13.57 -1.03 -1.40
C ILE A 110 14.69 -1.59 -2.28
N LYS A 111 14.54 -1.54 -3.61
CA LYS A 111 15.56 -2.01 -4.56
C LYS A 111 16.87 -1.23 -4.41
N LYS A 112 16.80 0.08 -4.16
CA LYS A 112 18.00 0.93 -3.93
C LYS A 112 18.77 0.52 -2.67
N GLN A 113 18.11 -0.04 -1.66
CA GLN A 113 18.77 -0.53 -0.45
C GLN A 113 19.53 -1.86 -0.65
N ARG A 114 19.39 -2.50 -1.82
CA ARG A 114 20.05 -3.79 -2.14
C ARG A 114 19.68 -4.93 -1.17
N GLY A 115 18.50 -4.85 -0.55
CA GLY A 115 18.01 -5.81 0.42
C GLY A 115 17.71 -5.17 1.76
N CYS A 116 16.92 -5.86 2.58
CA CYS A 116 16.58 -5.43 3.93
C CYS A 116 16.31 -6.67 4.77
N ARG A 117 16.93 -6.72 5.96
CA ARG A 117 16.65 -7.77 6.95
C ARG A 117 15.18 -7.70 7.35
N PHE A 118 14.58 -8.85 7.62
CA PHE A 118 13.16 -8.95 7.91
C PHE A 118 12.73 -8.08 9.10
N ASP A 119 13.52 -8.10 10.18
CA ASP A 119 13.31 -7.30 11.40
C ASP A 119 13.40 -5.78 11.18
N LYS A 120 13.91 -5.34 10.02
CA LYS A 120 14.07 -3.92 9.67
C LYS A 120 13.10 -3.44 8.59
N ARG A 121 12.24 -4.31 8.06
CA ARG A 121 11.31 -3.93 6.97
C ARG A 121 10.28 -2.91 7.43
N ASP A 122 9.85 -2.96 8.68
CA ASP A 122 8.87 -1.99 9.23
C ASP A 122 9.49 -0.60 9.40
N ASP A 123 10.69 -0.53 9.97
CA ASP A 123 11.50 0.69 10.05
C ASP A 123 11.75 1.28 8.66
N LEU A 124 12.04 0.42 7.67
CA LEU A 124 12.23 0.84 6.29
C LEU A 124 10.96 1.45 5.67
N CYS A 125 9.78 0.88 5.96
CA CYS A 125 8.50 1.44 5.52
C CYS A 125 8.24 2.81 6.16
N LYS A 126 8.45 2.93 7.49
CA LYS A 126 8.33 4.21 8.20
C LYS A 126 9.25 5.28 7.64
N PHE A 127 10.51 4.92 7.39
CA PHE A 127 11.48 5.82 6.80
C PHE A 127 11.12 6.23 5.37
N PHE A 128 10.61 5.28 4.56
CA PHE A 128 10.08 5.59 3.23
C PHE A 128 8.92 6.58 3.28
N ILE A 129 7.93 6.36 4.14
CA ILE A 129 6.77 7.26 4.31
C ILE A 129 7.25 8.66 4.70
N PHE A 130 8.20 8.75 5.63
CA PHE A 130 8.80 10.02 6.04
C PHE A 130 9.41 10.75 4.82
N LEU A 131 10.26 10.06 4.05
CA LEU A 131 10.88 10.68 2.86
C LEU A 131 9.87 11.05 1.78
N ASP A 132 8.85 10.22 1.54
CA ASP A 132 7.80 10.50 0.54
C ASP A 132 6.95 11.72 0.94
N TYR A 133 6.66 11.86 2.24
CA TYR A 133 5.89 12.98 2.77
C TYR A 133 6.67 14.30 2.71
N PHE A 134 7.94 14.30 3.14
CA PHE A 134 8.74 15.52 3.23
C PHE A 134 9.53 15.87 1.95
N LYS A 135 9.59 14.96 0.97
CA LYS A 135 10.24 15.11 -0.36
C LYS A 135 11.74 15.44 -0.37
N LYS A 136 12.34 15.84 0.76
CA LYS A 136 13.76 16.12 0.97
C LYS A 136 14.17 15.65 2.38
N MET A 137 15.43 15.29 2.56
CA MET A 137 16.03 15.18 3.89
C MET A 137 16.03 16.58 4.50
N PRO A 138 15.25 16.88 5.55
CA PRO A 138 15.23 18.22 6.13
C PRO A 138 16.59 18.62 6.74
N PHE A 139 17.49 17.65 6.92
CA PHE A 139 18.83 17.82 7.47
C PHE A 139 19.94 17.93 6.42
N SER A 140 19.64 17.97 5.12
CA SER A 140 20.67 18.07 4.07
C SER A 140 21.29 19.47 3.92
N SER A 141 21.10 20.34 4.92
CA SER A 141 21.56 21.74 4.93
C SER A 141 22.37 22.07 6.19
N ILE A 142 22.89 21.04 6.88
CA ILE A 142 23.84 21.17 8.00
C ILE A 142 25.19 20.65 7.52
#